data_AF-A0A836BU79-F1
#
_entry.id   AF-A0A836BU79-F1
#
_cell.length_a   1.000
_cell.length_b   1.000
_cell.length_c   1.000
_cell.angle_alpha   90.00
_cell.angle_beta   90.00
_cell.angle_gamma   90.00
#
_symmetry.space_group_name_H-M   'P 1'
#
loop_
_entity.id
_entity.type
_entity.pdbx_description
1 polymer ?
#
loop_
_entity_poly.entity_id
_entity_poly.type
_entity_poly.pdbx_seq_one_letter_code
_entity_poly.pdbx_strand_id
1 'polypeptide(L)'
;MSLHKQAVLSNSVVQERAMSVLAASKMVGAGCATIALAGVGAGLGVMFGSLINGAARNPNIAKQLVGYALLGFALTESIALFSLLVVFLILFA
;
A
#
# COMPACT_ATOMS: atom_id res chain seq x y z
N MET A 1 40.58 15.10 29.90
CA MET A 1 39.93 14.77 28.61
C MET A 1 38.74 13.78 28.74
N SER A 2 38.28 13.43 29.96
CA SER A 2 37.33 12.32 30.20
C SER A 2 35.84 12.70 30.08
N LEU A 3 35.42 13.88 30.56
CA LEU A 3 33.98 14.21 30.60
C LEU A 3 33.38 14.62 29.25
N HIS A 4 34.15 15.31 28.39
CA HIS A 4 33.66 15.73 27.07
C HIS A 4 33.48 14.54 26.11
N LYS A 5 34.38 13.54 26.16
CA LYS A 5 34.22 12.29 25.38
C LYS A 5 33.02 11.47 25.86
N GLN A 6 32.72 11.47 27.15
CA GLN A 6 31.61 10.70 27.71
C GLN A 6 30.23 11.31 27.37
N ALA A 7 30.13 12.64 27.33
CA ALA A 7 28.94 13.33 26.83
C ALA A 7 28.69 13.09 25.34
N VAL A 8 29.75 13.11 24.52
CA VAL A 8 29.65 12.81 23.07
C VAL A 8 29.25 11.34 22.84
N LEU A 9 29.84 10.40 23.59
CA LEU A 9 29.48 8.97 23.54
C LEU A 9 28.01 8.72 23.93
N SER A 10 27.54 9.38 24.99
CA SER A 10 26.13 9.33 25.40
C SER A 10 25.20 9.79 24.26
N ASN A 11 25.52 10.94 23.64
CA ASN A 11 24.71 11.49 22.56
C ASN A 11 24.72 10.61 21.30
N SER A 12 25.87 9.98 20.98
CA SER A 12 25.95 9.04 19.84
C SER A 12 25.11 7.78 20.06
N VAL A 13 25.04 7.24 21.29
CA VAL A 13 24.23 6.05 21.59
C VAL A 13 22.73 6.39 21.55
N VAL A 14 22.35 7.59 21.99
CA VAL A 14 20.94 8.06 21.89
C VAL A 14 20.54 8.23 20.42
N GLN A 15 21.43 8.77 19.58
CA GLN A 15 21.18 8.92 18.14
C GLN A 15 21.06 7.58 17.41
N GLU A 16 21.88 6.60 17.76
CA GLU A 16 21.82 5.24 17.20
C GLU A 16 20.50 4.54 17.55
N ARG A 17 20.03 4.69 18.80
CA ARG A 17 18.72 4.18 19.22
C ARG A 17 17.57 4.88 18.50
N ALA A 18 17.64 6.19 18.31
CA ALA A 18 16.60 6.94 17.58
C ALA A 18 16.49 6.46 16.13
N MET A 19 17.61 6.23 15.45
CA MET A 19 17.63 5.66 14.09
C MET A 19 17.06 4.24 14.03
N SER A 20 17.37 3.40 15.02
CA SER A 20 16.79 2.06 15.17
C SER A 20 15.27 2.10 15.35
N VAL A 21 14.75 2.99 16.20
CA VAL A 21 13.31 3.12 16.44
C VAL A 21 12.59 3.64 15.19
N LEU A 22 13.20 4.58 14.47
CA LEU A 22 12.68 5.07 13.20
C LEU A 22 12.63 3.97 12.12
N ALA A 23 13.67 3.14 12.02
CA ALA A 23 13.68 2.01 11.10
C ALA A 23 12.58 1.00 11.45
N ALA A 24 12.40 0.67 12.73
CA ALA A 24 11.34 -0.22 13.17
C ALA A 24 9.94 0.36 12.89
N SER A 25 9.72 1.64 13.14
CA SER A 25 8.43 2.29 12.90
C SER A 25 8.09 2.40 11.41
N LYS A 26 9.09 2.60 10.54
CA LYS A 26 8.92 2.53 9.07
C LYS A 26 8.41 1.17 8.62
N MET A 27 8.99 0.07 9.13
CA MET A 27 8.56 -1.29 8.77
C MET A 27 7.12 -1.58 9.21
N VAL A 28 6.76 -1.18 10.43
CA VAL A 28 5.39 -1.35 10.95
C VAL A 28 4.40 -0.47 10.18
N GLY A 29 4.75 0.80 9.95
CA GLY A 29 3.91 1.75 9.20
C GLY A 29 3.66 1.30 7.76
N ALA A 30 4.70 0.79 7.09
CA ALA A 30 4.59 0.20 5.75
C ALA A 30 3.65 -1.02 5.76
N GLY A 31 3.78 -1.91 6.74
CA GLY A 31 2.88 -3.05 6.92
C GLY A 31 1.42 -2.61 7.07
N CYS A 32 1.15 -1.65 7.96
CA CYS A 32 -0.21 -1.12 8.16
C CYS A 32 -0.77 -0.44 6.89
N ALA A 33 0.06 0.27 6.13
CA ALA A 33 -0.36 0.93 4.89
C ALA A 33 -0.78 -0.07 3.80
N THR A 34 -0.17 -1.26 3.73
CA THR A 34 -0.54 -2.31 2.76
C THR A 34 -1.93 -2.94 3.01
N ILE A 35 -2.52 -2.77 4.19
CA ILE A 35 -3.86 -3.31 4.52
C ILE A 35 -4.93 -2.74 3.57
N ALA A 36 -4.74 -1.54 3.03
CA ALA A 36 -5.65 -0.94 2.07
C ALA A 36 -5.87 -1.81 0.81
N LEU A 37 -4.90 -2.65 0.43
CA LEU A 37 -5.02 -3.58 -0.69
C LEU A 37 -6.12 -4.63 -0.49
N ALA A 38 -6.47 -4.96 0.76
CA ALA A 38 -7.57 -5.89 1.04
C ALA A 38 -8.92 -5.34 0.53
N GLY A 39 -9.16 -4.03 0.68
CA GLY A 39 -10.37 -3.38 0.18
C GLY A 39 -10.43 -3.35 -1.35
N VAL A 40 -9.30 -3.11 -2.00
CA VAL A 40 -9.17 -3.16 -3.48
C VAL A 40 -9.48 -4.58 -3.97
N GLY A 41 -8.87 -5.61 -3.39
CA GLY A 41 -9.08 -7.00 -3.78
C GLY A 41 -10.54 -7.44 -3.63
N ALA A 42 -11.19 -7.06 -2.53
CA ALA A 42 -12.61 -7.32 -2.32
C ALA A 42 -13.48 -6.60 -3.37
N GLY A 43 -13.19 -5.33 -3.65
CA GLY A 43 -13.90 -4.53 -4.67
C GLY A 43 -13.79 -5.13 -6.06
N LEU A 44 -12.59 -5.56 -6.46
CA LEU A 44 -12.37 -6.24 -7.74
C LEU A 44 -13.12 -7.58 -7.83
N GLY A 45 -13.17 -8.34 -6.74
CA GLY A 45 -13.95 -9.59 -6.69
C GLY A 45 -15.44 -9.34 -6.95
N VAL A 46 -16.02 -8.32 -6.32
CA VAL A 46 -17.43 -7.94 -6.53
C VAL A 46 -17.67 -7.43 -7.95
N MET A 47 -16.75 -6.63 -8.49
CA MET A 47 -16.82 -6.08 -9.84
C MET A 47 -16.80 -7.19 -10.91
N PHE A 48 -15.83 -8.10 -10.84
CA PHE A 48 -15.74 -9.22 -11.79
C PHE A 48 -16.89 -10.22 -11.60
N GLY A 49 -17.36 -10.45 -10.37
CA GLY A 49 -18.57 -11.24 -10.14
C GLY A 49 -19.82 -10.63 -10.81
N SER A 50 -19.96 -9.31 -10.74
CA SER A 50 -21.03 -8.57 -11.41
C SER A 50 -20.91 -8.62 -12.93
N LEU A 51 -19.67 -8.57 -13.47
CA LEU A 51 -19.40 -8.75 -14.89
C LEU A 51 -19.87 -10.12 -15.39
N ILE A 52 -19.50 -11.20 -14.69
CA ILE A 52 -19.87 -12.57 -15.06
C ILE A 52 -21.40 -12.71 -15.04
N ASN A 53 -22.06 -12.22 -13.99
CA ASN A 53 -23.52 -12.27 -13.89
C ASN A 53 -24.21 -11.44 -15.00
N GLY A 54 -23.68 -10.27 -15.33
CA GLY A 54 -24.17 -9.43 -16.43
C GLY A 54 -23.98 -10.08 -17.80
N ALA A 55 -22.82 -10.66 -18.06
CA ALA A 55 -22.51 -11.36 -19.30
C ALA A 55 -23.34 -12.65 -19.47
N ALA A 56 -23.61 -13.37 -18.37
CA ALA A 56 -24.48 -14.54 -18.37
C ALA A 56 -25.94 -14.18 -18.68
N ARG A 57 -26.42 -13.01 -18.25
CA ARG A 57 -27.80 -12.54 -18.52
C ARG A 57 -28.01 -12.10 -19.96
N ASN A 58 -27.03 -11.42 -20.55
CA ASN A 58 -27.11 -11.00 -21.95
C ASN A 58 -25.74 -11.03 -22.63
N PRO A 59 -25.39 -12.14 -23.32
CA PRO A 59 -24.08 -12.29 -23.94
C PRO A 59 -23.86 -11.34 -25.14
N ASN A 60 -24.92 -10.83 -25.77
CA ASN A 60 -24.79 -9.92 -26.93
C ASN A 60 -24.11 -8.59 -26.58
N ILE A 61 -24.23 -8.14 -25.32
CA ILE A 61 -23.58 -6.91 -24.82
C ILE A 61 -22.29 -7.19 -24.03
N ALA A 62 -21.84 -8.45 -23.97
CA ALA A 62 -20.70 -8.85 -23.14
C ALA A 62 -19.43 -8.07 -23.46
N LYS A 63 -19.15 -7.77 -24.74
CA LYS A 63 -17.96 -6.99 -25.14
C LYS A 63 -17.97 -5.57 -24.58
N GLN A 64 -19.14 -4.93 -24.51
CA GLN A 64 -19.29 -3.61 -23.91
C GLN A 64 -19.16 -3.67 -22.39
N LEU A 65 -19.75 -4.70 -21.75
CA LEU A 65 -19.63 -4.93 -20.31
C LEU A 65 -18.18 -5.19 -19.88
N VAL A 66 -17.43 -5.97 -20.66
CA VAL A 66 -15.99 -6.17 -20.43
C VAL A 66 -15.22 -4.85 -20.55
N GLY A 67 -15.58 -3.99 -21.50
CA GLY A 67 -15.00 -2.65 -21.61
C GLY A 67 -15.23 -1.80 -20.34
N TYR A 68 -16.45 -1.81 -19.80
CA TYR A 68 -16.75 -1.12 -18.53
C TYR A 68 -16.05 -1.74 -17.33
N ALA A 69 -15.94 -3.07 -17.28
CA ALA A 69 -15.21 -3.74 -16.21
C ALA A 69 -13.71 -3.46 -16.25
N LEU A 70 -13.10 -3.38 -17.44
CA LEU A 70 -11.68 -3.01 -17.58
C LEU A 70 -11.44 -1.54 -17.20
N LEU A 71 -12.37 -0.64 -17.53
CA LEU A 71 -12.32 0.74 -17.06
C LEU A 71 -12.40 0.80 -15.52
N GLY A 72 -13.36 0.08 -14.92
CA GLY A 72 -13.51 0.01 -13.46
C GLY A 72 -12.31 -0.63 -12.76
N PHE A 73 -11.74 -1.67 -13.37
CA PHE A 73 -10.50 -2.32 -12.92
C PHE A 73 -9.33 -1.33 -12.93
N ALA A 74 -9.10 -0.62 -14.03
CA ALA A 74 -8.00 0.34 -14.13
C ALA A 74 -8.12 1.47 -13.08
N LEU A 75 -9.33 1.97 -12.84
CA LEU A 75 -9.58 2.98 -11.82
C LEU A 75 -9.35 2.43 -10.40
N THR A 76 -9.78 1.20 -10.13
CA THR A 76 -9.60 0.54 -8.83
C THR A 76 -8.13 0.23 -8.56
N GLU A 77 -7.39 -0.25 -9.56
CA GLU A 77 -5.95 -0.49 -9.49
C GLU A 77 -5.16 0.81 -9.30
N SER A 78 -5.62 1.94 -9.85
CA SER A 78 -4.98 3.23 -9.57
C SER A 78 -4.96 3.55 -8.06
N ILE A 79 -6.02 3.18 -7.33
CA ILE A 79 -6.07 3.37 -5.88
C ILE A 79 -5.14 2.38 -5.16
N ALA A 80 -5.04 1.14 -5.65
CA ALA A 80 -4.09 0.15 -5.16
C ALA A 80 -2.64 0.64 -5.31
N LEU A 81 -2.29 1.17 -6.48
CA LEU A 81 -0.98 1.74 -6.75
C LEU A 81 -0.70 2.99 -5.91
N PHE A 82 -1.71 3.82 -5.61
CA PHE A 82 -1.55 4.92 -4.66
C PHE A 82 -1.21 4.44 -3.25
N SER A 83 -1.85 3.37 -2.77
CA SER A 83 -1.50 2.76 -1.48
C SER A 83 -0.05 2.23 -1.50
N LEU A 84 0.34 1.52 -2.56
CA LEU A 84 1.72 1.03 -2.71
C LEU A 84 2.75 2.15 -2.82
N LEU A 85 2.39 3.27 -3.46
CA LEU A 85 3.24 4.45 -3.52
C LEU A 85 3.53 4.98 -2.10
N VAL A 86 2.52 5.07 -1.24
CA VAL A 86 2.72 5.49 0.15
C VAL A 86 3.59 4.50 0.91
N VAL A 87 3.41 3.20 0.68
CA VAL A 87 4.27 2.15 1.29
C VAL A 87 5.73 2.33 0.88
N PHE A 88 6.01 2.56 -0.40
CA PHE A 88 7.37 2.80 -0.88
C PHE A 88 7.97 4.10 -0.36
N LEU A 89 7.17 5.16 -0.21
CA LEU A 89 7.62 6.40 0.41
C LEU A 89 7.99 6.18 1.89
N ILE A 90 7.23 5.39 2.64
CA ILE A 90 7.56 5.11 4.06
C ILE A 90 8.86 4.29 4.17
N LEU A 91 9.03 3.29 3.29
CA LEU A 91 10.18 2.39 3.33
C LEU A 91 11.48 3.03 2.83
N PHE A 92 11.41 3.78 1.73
CA PHE A 92 12.60 4.19 0.97
C PHE A 92 12.80 5.71 0.85
N ALA A 93 11.83 6.52 1.24
CA ALA A 93 11.96 7.98 1.35
C ALA A 93 12.00 8.42 2.84
#